data_AF-A0ABC9TQH0-F1
#
_entry.id   AF-A0ABC9TQH0-F1
#
_cell.length_a   1.000
_cell.length_b   1.000
_cell.length_c   1.000
_cell.angle_alpha   90.00
_cell.angle_beta   90.00
_cell.angle_gamma   90.00
#
_symmetry.space_group_name_H-M   'P 1'
#
loop_
_entity.id
_entity.type
_entity.pdbx_description
1 polymer ?
#
loop_
_entity_poly.entity_id
_entity_poly.type
_entity_poly.pdbx_seq_one_letter_code
_entity_poly.pdbx_strand_id
1 'polypeptide(L)'
;MSNDFKPIIKTKKKKSSLEEKHVSVTGNDNFSRDTTNSFSPQPTMSKKASTIVNNTESTKIDKRYKATMTQKISPSVNLKINTLKPFLGDLENMPKATVNDILNLLLDNYVNTKFSTRQQEAFNSMYNTQVELLDK
;
A
#
# COMPACT_ATOMS: atom_id res chain seq x y z
N MET A 1 -54.92 11.24 47.19
CA MET A 1 -54.37 9.90 46.89
C MET A 1 -53.26 10.08 45.88
N SER A 2 -52.04 10.23 46.40
CA SER A 2 -50.79 10.47 45.68
C SER A 2 -50.21 9.15 45.20
N ASN A 3 -50.23 8.90 43.89
CA ASN A 3 -49.62 7.71 43.30
C ASN A 3 -48.20 8.04 42.81
N ASP A 4 -47.23 7.90 43.71
CA ASP A 4 -45.81 7.94 43.38
C ASP A 4 -45.46 6.78 42.45
N PHE A 5 -45.11 7.10 41.21
CA PHE A 5 -44.70 6.11 40.22
C PHE A 5 -43.28 5.62 40.52
N LYS A 6 -43.15 4.47 41.18
CA LYS A 6 -41.84 3.84 41.44
C LYS A 6 -41.53 2.80 40.36
N PRO A 7 -40.35 2.84 39.73
CA PRO A 7 -39.97 1.87 38.71
C PRO A 7 -39.89 0.47 39.32
N ILE A 8 -40.46 -0.51 38.60
CA ILE A 8 -40.56 -1.91 39.01
C ILE A 8 -39.17 -2.56 39.13
N ILE A 9 -38.20 -2.09 38.34
CA ILE A 9 -36.84 -2.64 38.30
C ILE A 9 -35.91 -1.72 39.09
N LYS A 10 -35.54 -2.15 40.30
CA LYS A 10 -34.46 -1.53 41.09
C LYS A 10 -33.12 -2.05 40.57
N THR A 11 -32.48 -1.33 39.65
CA THR A 11 -31.09 -1.62 39.27
C THR A 11 -30.19 -1.28 40.46
N LYS A 12 -29.84 -2.29 41.28
CA LYS A 12 -28.70 -2.16 42.19
C LYS A 12 -27.49 -1.85 41.30
N LYS A 13 -26.83 -0.70 41.52
CA LYS A 13 -25.67 -0.26 40.75
C LYS A 13 -24.65 -1.40 40.67
N LYS A 14 -24.68 -2.17 39.57
CA LYS A 14 -23.61 -3.10 39.24
C LYS A 14 -22.44 -2.21 38.87
N LYS A 15 -21.34 -2.29 39.62
CA LYS A 15 -20.07 -1.71 39.19
C LYS A 15 -19.79 -2.29 37.80
N SER A 16 -19.68 -1.42 36.80
CA SER A 16 -19.29 -1.82 35.45
C SER A 16 -17.96 -2.58 35.58
N SER A 17 -17.90 -3.79 35.01
CA SER A 17 -16.67 -4.61 34.96
C SER A 17 -15.78 -4.24 33.77
N LEU A 18 -16.16 -3.22 32.99
CA LEU A 18 -15.36 -2.72 31.87
C LEU A 18 -14.26 -1.82 32.42
N GLU A 19 -13.03 -2.33 32.38
CA GLU A 19 -11.81 -1.53 32.53
C GLU A 19 -11.81 -0.42 31.47
N GLU A 20 -11.82 0.83 31.92
CA GLU A 20 -11.79 2.01 31.05
C GLU A 20 -10.37 2.14 30.48
N LYS A 21 -10.16 1.63 29.26
CA LYS A 21 -8.90 1.80 28.54
C LYS A 21 -8.78 3.24 28.05
N HIS A 22 -8.05 4.07 28.79
CA HIS A 22 -7.60 5.37 28.30
C HIS A 22 -6.60 5.16 27.16
N VAL A 23 -7.01 5.51 25.93
CA VAL A 23 -6.14 5.50 24.75
C VAL A 23 -5.61 6.91 24.54
N SER A 24 -4.30 7.08 24.55
CA SER A 24 -3.66 8.32 24.12
C SER A 24 -3.65 8.38 22.60
N VAL A 25 -4.45 9.26 22.01
CA VAL A 25 -4.42 9.51 20.57
C VAL A 25 -3.29 10.49 20.29
N THR A 26 -2.20 10.00 19.70
CA THR A 26 -1.13 10.85 19.17
C THR A 26 -1.29 10.92 17.65
N GLY A 27 -1.77 12.07 17.18
CA GLY A 27 -1.95 12.40 15.77
C GLY A 27 -2.30 13.88 15.65
N ASN A 28 -2.08 14.44 14.47
CA ASN A 28 -2.41 15.82 14.15
C ASN A 28 -3.94 15.86 14.02
N ASP A 29 -4.63 16.22 15.11
CA ASP A 29 -6.10 16.25 15.19
C ASP A 29 -6.68 17.47 14.43
N ASN A 30 -6.24 17.65 13.18
CA ASN A 30 -6.62 18.76 12.32
C ASN A 30 -7.69 18.29 11.33
N PHE A 31 -8.95 18.32 11.75
CA PHE A 31 -10.11 18.16 10.87
C PHE A 31 -10.46 19.45 10.11
N SER A 32 -9.59 20.46 10.13
CA SER A 32 -9.83 21.69 9.40
C SER A 32 -9.75 21.43 7.89
N ARG A 33 -10.85 21.68 7.21
CA ARG A 33 -10.91 21.70 5.75
C ARG A 33 -10.14 22.95 5.32
N ASP A 34 -8.96 22.78 4.72
CA ASP A 34 -8.20 23.88 4.12
C ASP A 34 -9.09 24.58 3.10
N THR A 35 -9.68 25.68 3.54
CA THR A 35 -10.46 26.56 2.71
C THR A 35 -9.57 27.77 2.44
N THR A 36 -9.24 27.89 1.16
CA THR A 36 -8.76 29.08 0.48
C THR A 36 -7.26 29.40 0.59
N ASN A 37 -6.63 29.33 -0.58
CA ASN A 37 -5.59 30.25 -1.03
C ASN A 37 -5.62 31.60 -0.29
N SER A 38 -4.54 31.96 0.39
CA SER A 38 -3.66 33.09 0.03
C SER A 38 -2.70 33.47 1.17
N PHE A 39 -1.46 33.74 0.76
CA PHE A 39 -0.34 34.42 1.44
C PHE A 39 -0.77 35.47 2.49
N SER A 40 -0.13 35.66 3.65
CA SER A 40 1.30 35.91 3.99
C SER A 40 1.42 36.13 5.54
N PRO A 41 2.48 36.69 6.18
CA PRO A 41 3.93 36.78 5.90
C PRO A 41 4.85 36.36 7.11
N GLN A 42 6.16 36.23 6.80
CA GLN A 42 7.44 36.14 7.57
C GLN A 42 7.57 36.74 9.02
N PRO A 43 8.70 36.59 9.81
CA PRO A 43 10.08 36.16 9.48
C PRO A 43 10.90 35.34 10.55
N THR A 44 12.16 35.05 10.18
CA THR A 44 13.40 34.85 10.99
C THR A 44 13.79 33.49 11.59
N MET A 45 14.88 32.98 10.98
CA MET A 45 16.14 32.53 11.58
C MET A 45 16.43 31.04 11.83
N SER A 46 17.54 30.67 11.19
CA SER A 46 18.59 29.76 11.66
C SER A 46 18.37 28.26 11.45
N LYS A 47 19.00 27.81 10.36
CA LYS A 47 19.60 26.50 10.14
C LYS A 47 19.87 25.71 11.44
N LYS A 48 19.05 24.70 11.67
CA LYS A 48 19.58 23.34 11.81
C LYS A 48 18.88 22.50 10.77
N ALA A 49 19.65 22.13 9.75
CA ALA A 49 19.36 20.98 8.93
C ALA A 49 19.20 19.80 9.90
N SER A 50 17.97 19.54 10.34
CA SER A 50 17.56 18.18 10.59
C SER A 50 17.66 17.52 9.23
N THR A 51 18.83 16.92 8.99
CA THR A 51 18.98 15.79 8.10
C THR A 51 17.67 15.05 8.18
N ILE A 52 16.83 15.23 7.15
CA ILE A 52 15.91 14.19 6.78
C ILE A 52 16.89 13.09 6.48
N VAL A 53 17.14 12.27 7.50
CA VAL A 53 17.66 10.94 7.31
C VAL A 53 16.54 10.38 6.45
N ASN A 54 16.72 10.55 5.13
CA ASN A 54 16.29 9.58 4.18
C ASN A 54 16.91 8.33 4.75
N ASN A 55 16.17 7.65 5.62
CA ASN A 55 16.28 6.22 5.76
C ASN A 55 15.85 5.72 4.38
N THR A 56 16.72 5.91 3.39
CA THR A 56 17.12 4.83 2.52
C THR A 56 17.76 3.80 3.44
N GLU A 57 16.95 3.21 4.33
CA GLU A 57 17.01 1.76 4.44
C GLU A 57 16.87 1.34 2.99
N SER A 58 18.00 1.01 2.38
CA SER A 58 18.02 0.28 1.14
C SER A 58 17.15 -0.92 1.46
N THR A 59 15.87 -0.85 1.10
CA THR A 59 14.95 -1.97 1.17
C THR A 59 15.71 -3.03 0.40
N LYS A 60 16.22 -4.04 1.12
CA LYS A 60 17.08 -5.05 0.52
C LYS A 60 16.22 -5.66 -0.56
N ILE A 61 16.47 -5.26 -1.81
CA ILE A 61 15.71 -5.74 -2.95
C ILE A 61 15.88 -7.25 -2.90
N ASP A 62 14.78 -7.95 -2.66
CA ASP A 62 14.82 -9.38 -2.49
C ASP A 62 15.44 -9.98 -3.76
N LYS A 63 16.49 -10.78 -3.54
CA LYS A 63 17.34 -11.32 -4.60
C LYS A 63 16.52 -12.11 -5.62
N ARG A 64 15.37 -12.66 -5.20
CA ARG A 64 14.43 -13.40 -6.06
C ARG A 64 13.86 -12.56 -7.20
N TYR A 65 13.68 -11.26 -6.99
CA TYR A 65 13.10 -10.36 -7.99
C TYR A 65 14.16 -9.71 -8.89
N LYS A 66 15.45 -9.96 -8.62
CA LYS A 66 16.53 -9.45 -9.46
C LYS A 66 16.72 -10.36 -10.68
N ALA A 67 16.76 -9.74 -11.86
CA ALA A 67 17.10 -10.43 -13.10
C ALA A 67 18.49 -11.07 -13.00
N THR A 68 18.51 -12.39 -12.79
CA THR A 68 19.75 -13.18 -12.61
C THR A 68 19.99 -14.12 -13.79
N MET A 69 18.92 -14.63 -14.41
CA MET A 69 19.00 -15.55 -15.55
C MET A 69 18.38 -14.93 -16.82
N THR A 70 19.06 -15.08 -17.95
CA THR A 70 18.58 -14.61 -19.26
C THR A 70 17.69 -15.66 -19.92
N GLN A 71 16.48 -15.30 -20.34
CA GLN A 71 15.61 -16.16 -21.14
C GLN A 71 15.71 -15.82 -22.63
N LYS A 72 15.65 -16.84 -23.50
CA LYS A 72 15.59 -16.64 -24.95
C LYS A 72 14.18 -16.22 -25.36
N ILE A 73 14.08 -15.10 -26.06
CA ILE A 73 12.83 -14.60 -26.64
C ILE A 73 12.95 -14.53 -28.16
N SER A 74 11.85 -14.76 -28.88
CA SER A 74 11.86 -14.68 -30.34
C SER A 74 12.01 -13.22 -30.80
N PRO A 75 12.59 -12.95 -31.99
CA PRO A 75 12.78 -11.59 -32.48
C PRO A 75 11.46 -10.80 -32.59
N SER A 76 10.38 -11.47 -33.00
CA SER A 76 9.05 -10.86 -33.10
C SER A 76 8.49 -10.47 -31.73
N VAL A 77 8.66 -11.32 -30.71
CA VAL A 77 8.19 -11.01 -29.33
C VAL A 77 9.02 -9.88 -28.73
N ASN A 78 10.35 -9.90 -28.94
CA ASN A 78 11.21 -8.80 -28.52
C ASN A 78 10.81 -7.46 -29.16
N LEU A 79 10.49 -7.49 -30.46
CA LEU A 79 10.01 -6.30 -31.16
C LEU A 79 8.71 -5.77 -30.52
N LYS A 80 7.73 -6.64 -30.26
CA LYS A 80 6.47 -6.26 -29.59
C LYS A 80 6.70 -5.59 -28.23
N ILE A 81 7.58 -6.16 -27.40
CA ILE A 81 7.93 -5.59 -26.10
C ILE A 81 8.60 -4.21 -26.27
N ASN A 82 9.52 -4.07 -27.21
CA ASN A 82 10.20 -2.79 -27.47
C ASN A 82 9.26 -1.72 -28.05
N THR A 83 8.30 -2.12 -28.89
CA THR A 83 7.26 -1.21 -29.38
C THR A 83 6.25 -0.83 -28.30
N LEU A 84 6.09 -1.65 -27.26
CA LEU A 84 5.19 -1.35 -26.15
C LEU A 84 5.77 -0.32 -25.17
N LYS A 85 7.11 -0.29 -25.00
CA LYS A 85 7.84 0.63 -24.11
C LYS A 85 7.35 2.08 -24.12
N PRO A 86 7.22 2.78 -25.28
CA PRO A 86 6.78 4.17 -25.30
C PRO A 86 5.37 4.36 -24.74
N PHE A 87 4.48 3.38 -24.87
CA PHE A 87 3.10 3.46 -24.38
C PHE A 87 2.96 3.19 -22.88
N LEU A 88 4.03 2.71 -22.23
CA LEU A 88 4.04 2.42 -20.79
C LEU A 88 4.60 3.59 -19.97
N GLY A 89 5.54 4.35 -20.53
CA GLY A 89 6.21 5.47 -19.83
C GLY A 89 5.32 6.69 -19.59
N ASP A 90 4.23 6.85 -20.34
CA ASP A 90 3.27 7.95 -20.13
C ASP A 90 2.29 7.66 -18.98
N LEU A 91 2.13 6.38 -18.57
CA LEU A 91 1.13 5.96 -17.58
C LEU A 91 1.67 5.91 -16.14
N GLU A 92 2.98 5.76 -15.97
CA GLU A 92 3.63 5.69 -14.66
C GLU A 92 4.98 6.41 -14.78
N ASN A 93 5.34 7.29 -13.83
CA ASN A 93 6.62 8.04 -13.79
C ASN A 93 7.88 7.13 -13.63
N MET A 94 7.91 5.98 -14.29
CA MET A 94 9.00 5.01 -14.35
C MET A 94 9.94 5.41 -15.49
N PRO A 95 11.13 5.97 -15.20
CA PRO A 95 11.99 6.56 -16.22
C PRO A 95 12.47 5.56 -17.28
N LYS A 96 12.49 4.25 -16.98
CA LYS A 96 12.78 3.16 -17.92
C LYS A 96 12.14 1.84 -17.44
N ALA A 97 10.97 1.49 -17.95
CA ALA A 97 10.39 0.16 -17.70
C ALA A 97 11.32 -0.94 -18.23
N THR A 98 11.76 -1.85 -17.36
CA THR A 98 12.57 -3.00 -17.76
C THR A 98 11.68 -4.05 -18.43
N VAL A 99 12.29 -4.99 -19.17
CA VAL A 99 11.53 -6.08 -19.80
C VAL A 99 10.77 -6.91 -18.74
N ASN A 100 11.34 -7.08 -17.55
CA ASN A 100 10.68 -7.78 -16.45
C ASN A 100 9.44 -7.04 -15.97
N ASP A 101 9.52 -5.72 -15.81
CA ASP A 101 8.37 -4.90 -15.36
C ASP A 101 7.23 -4.98 -16.39
N ILE A 102 7.56 -4.90 -17.67
CA ILE A 102 6.59 -5.03 -18.77
C ILE A 102 5.92 -6.40 -18.74
N LEU A 103 6.69 -7.47 -18.57
CA LEU A 103 6.14 -8.82 -18.52
C LEU A 103 5.28 -9.02 -17.27
N ASN A 104 5.70 -8.53 -16.10
CA ASN A 104 4.91 -8.60 -14.87
C ASN A 104 3.57 -7.88 -15.05
N LEU A 105 3.58 -6.66 -15.58
CA LEU A 105 2.35 -5.91 -15.86
C LEU A 105 1.40 -6.67 -16.80
N LEU A 106 1.94 -7.27 -17.86
CA LEU A 106 1.14 -8.05 -18.82
C LEU A 106 0.58 -9.33 -18.20
N LEU A 107 1.37 -10.01 -17.37
CA LEU A 107 0.92 -11.21 -16.65
C LEU A 107 -0.17 -10.86 -15.64
N ASP A 108 0.03 -9.82 -14.84
CA ASP A 108 -0.95 -9.34 -13.86
C ASP A 108 -2.24 -8.91 -14.54
N ASN A 109 -2.15 -8.17 -15.66
CA ASN A 109 -3.32 -7.80 -16.45
C ASN A 109 -4.05 -9.03 -16.98
N TYR A 110 -3.34 -10.04 -17.49
CA TYR A 110 -3.94 -11.27 -17.99
C TYR A 110 -4.66 -12.04 -16.88
N VAL A 111 -4.02 -12.22 -15.73
CA VAL A 111 -4.63 -12.90 -14.57
C VAL A 111 -5.87 -12.13 -14.12
N ASN A 112 -5.77 -10.81 -13.93
CA ASN A 112 -6.87 -10.00 -13.42
C ASN A 112 -8.07 -9.89 -14.40
N THR A 113 -7.82 -9.95 -15.71
CA THR A 113 -8.89 -9.76 -16.71
C THR A 113 -9.46 -11.06 -17.26
N LYS A 114 -8.69 -12.16 -17.27
CA LYS A 114 -9.08 -13.42 -17.90
C LYS A 114 -9.36 -14.55 -16.93
N PHE A 115 -8.83 -14.51 -15.70
CA PHE A 115 -9.09 -15.57 -14.74
C PHE A 115 -10.36 -15.30 -13.93
N SER A 116 -11.09 -16.38 -13.65
CA SER A 116 -12.09 -16.38 -12.57
C SER A 116 -11.40 -16.29 -11.21
N THR A 117 -12.13 -15.87 -10.17
CA THR A 117 -11.62 -15.79 -8.79
C THR A 117 -10.92 -17.07 -8.33
N ARG A 118 -11.53 -18.23 -8.61
CA ARG A 118 -10.95 -19.54 -8.27
C ARG A 118 -9.63 -19.81 -9.00
N GLN A 119 -9.54 -19.43 -10.27
CA GLN A 119 -8.31 -19.60 -11.06
C GLN A 119 -7.21 -18.64 -10.59
N GLN A 120 -7.58 -17.42 -10.21
CA GLN A 120 -6.64 -16.44 -9.65
C GLN A 120 -6.07 -16.91 -8.32
N GLU A 121 -6.90 -17.41 -7.40
CA GLU A 121 -6.46 -18.00 -6.14
C GLU A 121 -5.53 -19.20 -6.35
N ALA A 122 -5.88 -20.10 -7.28
CA ALA A 122 -5.06 -21.24 -7.62
C ALA A 122 -3.70 -20.83 -8.21
N PHE A 123 -3.69 -19.85 -9.11
CA PHE A 123 -2.47 -19.30 -9.69
C PHE A 123 -1.56 -18.67 -8.62
N ASN A 124 -2.13 -17.83 -7.75
CA ASN A 124 -1.38 -17.17 -6.67
C ASN A 124 -0.80 -18.18 -5.68
N SER A 125 -1.58 -19.19 -5.29
CA SER A 125 -1.12 -20.26 -4.39
C SER A 125 0.04 -21.06 -5.02
N MET A 126 -0.07 -21.40 -6.29
CA MET A 126 0.98 -22.10 -7.03
C MET A 126 2.25 -21.24 -7.17
N TYR A 127 2.12 -19.97 -7.52
CA TYR A 127 3.24 -19.04 -7.63
C TYR A 127 3.97 -18.87 -6.29
N ASN A 128 3.23 -18.65 -5.19
CA ASN A 128 3.81 -18.50 -3.86
C ASN A 128 4.61 -19.74 -3.44
N THR A 129 4.06 -20.93 -3.69
CA THR A 129 4.77 -22.20 -3.41
C THR A 129 6.07 -22.30 -4.21
N GLN A 130 6.07 -21.90 -5.48
CA GLN A 130 7.28 -21.91 -6.31
C GLN A 130 8.31 -20.86 -5.86
N VAL A 131 7.87 -19.68 -5.43
CA VAL A 131 8.73 -18.62 -4.91
C VAL A 131 9.41 -19.03 -3.61
N GLU A 132 8.71 -19.77 -2.74
CA GLU A 132 9.30 -20.36 -1.53
C GLU A 132 10.35 -21.42 -1.85
N LEU A 133 10.17 -22.20 -2.93
CA LEU A 133 11.17 -23.18 -3.36
C LEU A 133 12.45 -22.54 -3.91
N LEU A 134 12.37 -21.31 -4.44
CA LEU A 134 13.55 -20.57 -4.91
C LEU A 134 14.44 -20.07 -3.76
N ASP A 135 13.98 -20.12 -2.51
CA ASP A 135 14.78 -19.78 -1.32
C ASP A 135 15.65 -20.93 -0.79
N LYS A 136 15.48 -22.16 -1.33
CA LYS A 136 16.27 -23.35 -0.97
C LYS A 136 17.39 -23.61 -1.97
#